data_AF-A0A356NBS4-F1
#
_entry.id   AF-A0A356NBS4-F1
#
_cell.length_a   1.000
_cell.length_b   1.000
_cell.length_c   1.000
_cell.angle_alpha   90.00
_cell.angle_beta   90.00
_cell.angle_gamma   90.00
#
_symmetry.space_group_name_H-M   'P 1'
#
loop_
_entity.id
_entity.type
_entity.pdbx_description
1 polymer ?
#
loop_
_entity_poly.entity_id
_entity_poly.type
_entity_poly.pdbx_seq_one_letter_code
_entity_poly.pdbx_strand_id
1 'polypeptide(L)'
;NTWWQTETGGMMIAPLPGATPLKPGSASLPLPGIAADVVDEAGRSLPAGQGGYLVLRQPWPGMMRTVHGDEERFRKSYWGALPPTDG
;
A
#
# COMPACT_ATOMS: atom_id res chain seq x y z
N ASN A 1 -10.92 11.15 3.40
CA ASN A 1 -9.47 11.11 3.64
C ASN A 1 -8.89 10.16 2.59
N THR A 2 -8.02 10.66 1.73
CA THR A 2 -7.45 9.92 0.60
C THR A 2 -5.98 9.67 0.86
N TRP A 3 -5.61 8.45 1.20
CA TRP A 3 -4.22 8.07 1.45
C TRP A 3 -3.53 7.64 0.15
N TRP A 4 -2.35 8.21 -0.09
CA TRP A 4 -1.46 7.93 -1.21
C TRP A 4 -0.06 8.50 -0.95
N GLN A 5 0.90 8.14 -1.81
CA GLN A 5 2.26 8.66 -1.83
C GLN A 5 2.70 9.00 -3.26
N THR A 6 3.75 9.81 -3.41
CA THR A 6 4.33 10.14 -4.72
C THR A 6 4.58 8.90 -5.57
N GLU A 7 5.07 7.83 -4.96
CA GLU A 7 5.44 6.56 -5.61
C GLU A 7 4.24 5.70 -6.03
N THR A 8 3.07 6.00 -5.47
CA THR A 8 1.82 5.30 -5.83
C THR A 8 1.13 5.92 -7.04
N GLY A 9 1.51 7.14 -7.43
CA GLY A 9 0.96 7.85 -8.60
C GLY A 9 -0.49 8.31 -8.47
N GLY A 10 -1.22 7.90 -7.43
CA GLY A 10 -2.62 8.26 -7.23
C GLY A 10 -3.20 7.69 -5.94
N MET A 11 -4.50 7.93 -5.72
CA MET A 11 -5.21 7.50 -4.52
C MET A 11 -5.17 5.97 -4.35
N MET A 12 -4.92 5.49 -3.13
CA MET A 12 -4.83 4.06 -2.83
C MET A 12 -5.93 3.60 -1.87
N ILE A 13 -6.11 4.32 -0.76
CA ILE A 13 -7.14 4.05 0.25
C ILE A 13 -7.97 5.31 0.41
N ALA A 14 -9.24 5.25 0.02
CA ALA A 14 -10.11 6.40 -0.04
C ALA A 14 -11.58 5.99 0.01
N PRO A 15 -12.46 6.82 0.60
CA PRO A 15 -13.88 6.55 0.57
C PRO A 15 -14.42 6.84 -0.83
N LEU A 16 -15.24 5.94 -1.35
CA LEU A 16 -16.03 6.20 -2.55
C LEU A 16 -17.31 6.96 -2.15
N PRO A 17 -17.51 8.21 -2.63
CA PRO A 17 -18.70 8.98 -2.31
C PRO A 17 -19.97 8.21 -2.67
N GLY A 18 -20.90 8.11 -1.72
CA GLY A 18 -22.15 7.36 -1.90
C GLY A 18 -22.07 5.85 -1.69
N ALA A 19 -20.86 5.27 -1.52
CA ALA A 19 -20.68 3.84 -1.29
C ALA A 19 -19.99 3.51 0.05
N THR A 20 -19.18 4.42 0.62
CA THR A 20 -18.39 4.15 1.82
C THR A 20 -18.82 5.03 3.01
N PRO A 21 -19.34 4.45 4.10
CA PRO A 21 -19.56 5.18 5.35
C PRO A 21 -18.27 5.77 5.91
N LEU A 22 -18.32 7.01 6.41
CA LEU A 22 -17.13 7.72 6.88
C LEU A 22 -16.94 7.58 8.39
N LYS A 23 -15.69 7.38 8.82
CA LYS A 23 -15.24 7.48 10.20
C LYS A 23 -14.13 8.55 10.28
N PRO A 24 -14.27 9.60 11.12
CA PRO A 24 -13.24 10.63 11.28
C PRO A 24 -11.87 10.01 11.60
N GLY A 25 -10.81 10.50 10.93
CA GLY A 25 -9.46 9.97 11.07
C GLY A 25 -9.14 8.70 10.28
N SER A 26 -10.13 8.03 9.68
CA SER A 26 -9.90 6.84 8.85
C SER A 26 -9.77 7.19 7.37
N ALA A 27 -8.87 6.50 6.66
CA ALA A 27 -8.79 6.51 5.19
C ALA A 27 -9.87 5.63 4.52
N SER A 28 -10.67 4.90 5.31
CA SER A 28 -11.71 3.94 4.92
C SER A 28 -11.17 2.65 4.28
N LEU A 29 -11.55 2.32 3.05
CA LEU A 29 -11.25 1.07 2.36
C LEU A 29 -10.30 1.29 1.17
N PRO A 30 -9.54 0.26 0.76
CA PRO A 30 -8.76 0.29 -0.48
C PRO A 30 -9.66 0.51 -1.71
N LEU A 31 -9.17 1.27 -2.69
CA LEU A 31 -9.88 1.45 -3.95
C LEU A 31 -9.90 0.15 -4.78
N PRO A 32 -10.85 -0.01 -5.73
CA PRO A 32 -10.88 -1.17 -6.61
C PRO A 32 -9.55 -1.39 -7.33
N GLY A 33 -9.02 -2.62 -7.28
CA GLY A 33 -7.72 -2.98 -7.86
C GLY A 33 -6.51 -2.71 -6.94
N ILE A 34 -6.72 -2.16 -5.74
CA ILE A 34 -5.66 -1.96 -4.74
C ILE A 34 -5.70 -3.09 -3.70
N ALA A 35 -4.72 -3.98 -3.75
CA ALA A 35 -4.56 -5.08 -2.79
C ALA A 35 -3.73 -4.65 -1.57
N ALA A 36 -4.33 -3.86 -0.67
CA ALA A 36 -3.67 -3.41 0.56
C ALA A 36 -3.78 -4.42 1.71
N ASP A 37 -2.71 -4.57 2.48
CA ASP A 37 -2.63 -5.46 3.65
C ASP A 37 -1.79 -4.81 4.77
N VAL A 38 -1.95 -5.28 5.99
CA VAL A 38 -1.14 -4.87 7.15
C VAL A 38 -0.35 -6.07 7.63
N VAL A 39 0.98 -5.97 7.64
CA VAL A 39 1.88 -7.09 7.97
C VAL A 39 2.82 -6.76 9.14
N ASP A 40 3.36 -7.80 9.76
CA ASP A 40 4.45 -7.70 10.73
C ASP A 40 5.83 -7.54 10.03
N GLU A 41 6.90 -7.43 10.82
CA GLU A 41 8.29 -7.36 10.32
C GLU A 41 8.72 -8.61 9.52
N ALA A 42 8.05 -9.73 9.72
CA ALA A 42 8.28 -10.97 8.98
C ALA A 42 7.42 -11.07 7.70
N GLY A 43 6.67 -10.01 7.35
CA GLY A 43 5.80 -9.97 6.18
C GLY A 43 4.49 -10.75 6.34
N ARG A 44 4.13 -11.19 7.54
CA ARG A 44 2.89 -11.97 7.77
C ARG A 44 1.72 -11.04 8.04
N SER A 45 0.58 -11.31 7.40
CA SER A 45 -0.66 -10.53 7.59
C SER A 45 -1.12 -10.53 9.05
N LEU A 46 -1.52 -9.36 9.52
CA LEU A 46 -2.05 -9.14 10.87
C LEU A 46 -3.58 -9.06 10.85
N PRO A 47 -4.26 -9.53 11.91
CA PRO A 47 -5.72 -9.41 12.00
C PRO A 47 -6.15 -7.96 12.25
N ALA A 48 -7.43 -7.69 12.00
CA ALA A 48 -8.02 -6.37 12.18
C ALA A 48 -7.81 -5.83 13.61
N GLY A 49 -7.52 -4.52 13.72
CA GLY A 49 -7.29 -3.84 14.99
C GLY A 49 -5.84 -3.88 15.48
N GLN A 50 -4.94 -4.55 14.76
CA GLN A 50 -3.50 -4.49 15.02
C GLN A 50 -2.80 -3.46 14.11
N GLY A 51 -1.76 -2.83 14.65
CA GLY A 51 -0.87 -1.94 13.90
C GLY A 51 0.32 -2.71 13.33
N GLY A 52 0.74 -2.33 12.13
CA GLY A 52 1.87 -2.95 11.43
C GLY A 52 2.27 -2.14 10.20
N TYR A 53 3.01 -2.77 9.29
CA TYR A 53 3.41 -2.17 8.02
C TYR A 53 2.28 -2.26 7.00
N LEU A 54 1.90 -1.12 6.42
CA LEU A 54 0.99 -1.09 5.28
C LEU A 54 1.74 -1.49 4.01
N VAL A 55 1.28 -2.55 3.34
CA VAL A 55 1.87 -3.06 2.10
C VAL A 55 0.81 -3.16 1.00
N LEU A 56 1.28 -3.16 -0.25
CA LEU A 56 0.46 -3.39 -1.44
C LEU A 56 0.96 -4.67 -2.11
N ARG A 57 0.16 -5.73 -2.08
CA ARG A 57 0.58 -7.09 -2.45
C ARG A 57 0.67 -7.34 -3.95
N GLN A 58 0.11 -6.45 -4.76
CA GLN A 58 0.04 -6.58 -6.21
C GLN A 58 0.36 -5.24 -6.88
N PRO A 59 1.00 -5.23 -8.06
CA PRO A 59 1.24 -4.00 -8.80
C PRO A 59 -0.07 -3.37 -9.27
N TRP A 60 -0.11 -2.04 -9.32
CA TRP A 60 -1.23 -1.25 -9.82
C TRP A 60 -0.78 -0.36 -10.99
N PRO A 61 -1.71 0.13 -11.84
CA PRO A 61 -1.34 0.86 -13.06
C PRO A 61 -0.49 2.12 -12.84
N GLY A 62 -0.69 2.82 -11.72
CA GLY A 62 0.01 4.06 -11.36
C GLY A 62 1.34 3.88 -10.62
N MET A 63 1.77 2.63 -10.38
CA MET A 63 2.97 2.34 -9.60
C MET A 63 4.23 2.93 -10.28
N MET A 64 5.05 3.64 -9.49
CA MET A 64 6.36 4.10 -9.95
C MET A 64 7.21 2.93 -10.43
N ARG A 65 7.85 3.11 -11.59
CA ARG A 65 8.59 2.03 -12.27
C ARG A 65 10.02 1.85 -11.77
N THR A 66 10.69 2.93 -11.40
CA THR A 66 12.08 2.93 -10.90
C THR A 66 12.44 4.30 -10.33
N VAL A 67 13.62 4.43 -9.72
CA VAL A 67 14.27 5.71 -9.41
C VAL A 67 15.22 6.04 -10.55
N HIS A 68 15.06 7.23 -11.15
CA HIS A 68 15.84 7.62 -12.33
C HIS A 68 17.35 7.58 -12.05
N GLY A 69 18.09 6.82 -12.87
CA GLY A 69 19.54 6.64 -12.74
C GLY A 69 19.99 5.70 -11.61
N ASP A 70 19.07 5.10 -10.86
CA ASP A 70 19.40 4.26 -9.69
C ASP A 70 18.33 3.17 -9.43
N GLU A 71 18.31 2.15 -10.28
CA GLU A 71 17.36 1.04 -10.19
C GLU A 71 17.56 0.16 -8.94
N GLU A 72 18.81 0.03 -8.48
CA GLU A 72 19.12 -0.71 -7.25
C GLU A 72 18.51 -0.03 -6.01
N ARG A 73 18.54 1.30 -5.94
CA ARG A 73 17.85 2.03 -4.88
C ARG A 73 16.35 1.78 -4.89
N PHE A 74 15.72 1.71 -6.05
CA PHE A 74 14.30 1.36 -6.15
C PHE A 74 14.03 -0.02 -5.53
N ARG A 75 14.80 -1.03 -5.94
CA ARG A 75 14.64 -2.40 -5.41
C ARG A 75 14.87 -2.45 -3.90
N LYS A 76 15.94 -1.83 -3.40
CA LYS A 76 16.29 -1.85 -1.98
C LYS A 76 15.25 -1.12 -1.13
N SER A 77 14.82 0.08 -1.56
CA SER A 77 13.94 0.93 -0.76
C SER A 77 12.49 0.45 -0.72
N TYR A 78 11.96 -0.06 -1.83
CA TYR A 78 10.54 -0.44 -1.91
C TYR A 78 10.31 -1.96 -1.79
N TRP A 79 11.33 -2.79 -2.01
CA TRP A 79 11.22 -4.25 -1.99
C TRP A 79 12.23 -4.95 -1.07
N GLY A 80 13.12 -4.22 -0.40
CA GLY A 80 14.17 -4.80 0.45
C GLY A 80 13.86 -4.85 1.94
N ALA A 81 12.82 -4.13 2.40
CA ALA A 81 12.54 -3.96 3.83
C ALA A 81 11.79 -5.16 4.45
N LEU A 82 10.99 -5.87 3.66
CA LEU A 82 10.21 -7.02 4.10
C LEU A 82 10.63 -8.25 3.28
N PRO A 83 10.69 -9.44 3.89
CA PRO A 83 10.94 -10.67 3.15
C PRO A 83 9.78 -10.93 2.15
N PRO A 84 10.07 -11.48 0.96
CA PRO A 84 9.02 -11.89 0.04
C PRO A 84 8.13 -12.95 0.73
N THR A 85 6.84 -12.68 0.82
CA THR A 85 5.84 -13.62 1.33
C THR A 85 4.95 -14.04 0.18
N ASP A 86 5.24 -15.23 -0.34
CA ASP A 86 4.60 -15.89 -1.49
C ASP A 86 4.61 -15.08 -2.81
N GLY A 87 5.67 -15.29 -3.60
CA GLY A 87 5.69 -15.10 -5.07
C GLY A 87 5.91 -13.68 -5.57
#